data_AF-A0A3B8YVA9-F1
#
_entry.id   AF-A0A3B8YVA9-F1
#
_cell.length_a   1.000
_cell.length_b   1.000
_cell.length_c   1.000
_cell.angle_alpha   90.00
_cell.angle_beta   90.00
_cell.angle_gamma   90.00
#
_symmetry.space_group_name_H-M   'P 1'
#
loop_
_entity.id
_entity.type
_entity.pdbx_description
1 polymer ?
#
loop_
_entity_poly.entity_id
_entity_poly.type
_entity_poly.pdbx_seq_one_letter_code
_entity_poly.pdbx_strand_id
1 'polypeptide(L)'
;LHKTIALLADFQVLGAKDLDFSVCYPQAEFNHRSVHWDLNYFKYNFLKTTGMEFQEDLLENDFDKLSQHLLQDESDTFLYRDFQSRNVMLVDGRPYFIDYQGGRKGPVHYDVASFLWQAKANFPDDLRDELIKTYIASLKKYREVDEAEFIEKLRLFVLFRTLQVLGAYGFRGYFEKKPHFIQSIPFALNNLRELLKGGFDEYPYLTGMLNEMVGLKQFADTQKRELEVRVFSFAYKKGIPNDVSGNGGGYVFDCRAINNPGKYERFSHFTGLDEEVIKFLEEDGEMELFLDNIYPLVDSHVKRYMERNFTSLMVSFGCTGGQHRSVYAAQRMAEHISKKFGIKVSLVHREQNLEQEFKSR
;
A
#
# COMPACT_ATOMS: atom_id res chain seq x y z
N LEU A 1 -19.32 1.20 -0.77
CA LEU A 1 -18.57 0.56 0.34
C LEU A 1 -19.36 0.63 1.65
N HIS A 2 -19.67 1.82 2.19
CA HIS A 2 -20.49 1.93 3.43
C HIS A 2 -21.81 1.14 3.38
N LYS A 3 -22.60 1.29 2.30
CA LYS A 3 -23.84 0.53 2.11
C LYS A 3 -23.60 -0.99 2.13
N THR A 4 -22.51 -1.44 1.49
CA THR A 4 -22.13 -2.85 1.40
C THR A 4 -21.77 -3.41 2.77
N ILE A 5 -20.89 -2.74 3.52
CA ILE A 5 -20.45 -3.24 4.82
C ILE A 5 -21.55 -3.12 5.88
N ALA A 6 -22.40 -2.10 5.81
CA ALA A 6 -23.57 -2.00 6.68
C ALA A 6 -24.57 -3.14 6.43
N LEU A 7 -24.84 -3.44 5.15
CA LEU A 7 -25.74 -4.54 4.74
C LEU A 7 -25.16 -5.91 5.09
N LEU A 8 -23.83 -6.06 5.15
CA LEU A 8 -23.20 -7.31 5.60
C LEU A 8 -23.66 -7.69 7.02
N ALA A 9 -23.70 -6.75 7.96
CA ALA A 9 -24.16 -7.04 9.33
C ALA A 9 -25.62 -7.53 9.34
N ASP A 10 -26.50 -6.86 8.58
CA ASP A 10 -27.90 -7.27 8.42
C ASP A 10 -27.99 -8.69 7.82
N PHE A 11 -27.19 -8.96 6.77
CA PHE A 11 -27.16 -10.26 6.10
C PHE A 11 -26.68 -11.38 7.03
N GLN A 12 -25.65 -11.14 7.84
CA GLN A 12 -25.10 -12.14 8.76
C GLN A 12 -26.06 -12.48 9.91
N VAL A 13 -26.77 -11.49 10.45
CA VAL A 13 -27.71 -11.71 11.56
C VAL A 13 -29.07 -12.18 11.08
N LEU A 14 -29.69 -11.46 10.14
CA LEU A 14 -31.03 -11.80 9.65
C LEU A 14 -31.01 -13.05 8.76
N GLY A 15 -29.94 -13.27 8.02
CA GLY A 15 -29.77 -14.46 7.18
C GLY A 15 -29.55 -15.74 7.98
N ALA A 16 -29.10 -15.64 9.24
CA ALA A 16 -28.99 -16.78 10.15
C ALA A 16 -30.33 -17.13 10.82
N LYS A 17 -31.27 -16.18 10.86
CA LYS A 17 -32.54 -16.37 11.56
C LYS A 17 -33.33 -17.50 10.90
N ASP A 18 -33.70 -18.49 11.70
CA ASP A 18 -34.47 -19.68 11.29
C ASP A 18 -33.76 -20.52 10.20
N LEU A 19 -32.47 -20.29 9.94
CA LEU A 19 -31.69 -21.07 8.99
C LEU A 19 -31.22 -22.38 9.63
N ASP A 20 -31.48 -23.50 8.96
CA ASP A 20 -30.91 -24.79 9.33
C ASP A 20 -29.46 -24.89 8.81
N PHE A 21 -28.49 -24.66 9.69
CA PHE A 21 -27.07 -24.76 9.33
C PHE A 21 -26.62 -26.20 9.03
N SER A 22 -27.36 -27.22 9.43
CA SER A 22 -26.96 -28.63 9.21
C SER A 22 -26.95 -29.01 7.72
N VAL A 23 -27.68 -28.26 6.88
CA VAL A 23 -27.70 -28.46 5.42
C VAL A 23 -26.67 -27.62 4.67
N CYS A 24 -25.88 -26.78 5.35
CA CYS A 24 -24.82 -26.00 4.71
C CYS A 24 -23.69 -26.90 4.19
N TYR A 25 -23.18 -26.59 3.00
CA TYR A 25 -22.10 -27.33 2.33
C TYR A 25 -20.87 -26.42 2.11
N PRO A 26 -19.63 -26.93 2.24
CA PRO A 26 -19.23 -28.30 2.60
C PRO A 26 -19.24 -28.60 4.10
N GLN A 27 -19.51 -27.61 4.96
CA GLN A 27 -19.54 -27.76 6.42
C GLN A 27 -20.66 -26.89 6.99
N ALA A 28 -21.30 -27.38 8.05
CA ALA A 28 -22.37 -26.68 8.76
C ALA A 28 -21.87 -25.41 9.48
N GLU A 29 -20.63 -25.43 9.93
CA GLU A 29 -20.05 -24.37 10.76
C GLU A 29 -18.56 -24.15 10.50
N PHE A 30 -18.08 -22.99 10.93
CA PHE A 30 -16.67 -22.68 11.06
C PHE A 30 -16.11 -23.41 12.29
N ASN A 31 -15.21 -24.37 12.04
CA ASN A 31 -14.72 -25.28 13.06
C ASN A 31 -13.20 -25.46 13.00
N HIS A 32 -12.66 -26.12 14.02
CA HIS A 32 -11.24 -26.44 14.17
C HIS A 32 -10.63 -27.03 12.90
N ARG A 33 -11.31 -28.01 12.30
CA ARG A 33 -10.84 -28.67 11.08
C ARG A 33 -10.70 -27.70 9.91
N SER A 34 -11.68 -26.81 9.73
CA SER A 34 -11.65 -25.80 8.67
C SER A 34 -10.53 -24.77 8.86
N VAL A 35 -10.26 -24.36 10.10
CA VAL A 35 -9.15 -23.47 10.44
C VAL A 35 -7.81 -24.13 10.11
N HIS A 36 -7.58 -25.35 10.59
CA HIS A 36 -6.34 -26.07 10.34
C HIS A 36 -6.11 -26.37 8.86
N TRP A 37 -7.17 -26.62 8.08
CA TRP A 37 -7.03 -26.75 6.64
C TRP A 37 -6.46 -25.48 6.01
N ASP A 38 -6.99 -24.31 6.35
CA ASP A 38 -6.52 -23.03 5.81
C ASP A 38 -5.08 -22.71 6.28
N LEU A 39 -4.76 -22.96 7.55
CA LEU A 39 -3.41 -22.74 8.10
C LEU A 39 -2.38 -23.70 7.48
N ASN A 40 -2.72 -24.97 7.33
CA ASN A 40 -1.87 -25.94 6.63
C ASN A 40 -1.74 -25.60 5.14
N TYR A 41 -2.79 -25.07 4.54
CA TYR A 41 -2.74 -24.62 3.15
C TYR A 41 -1.74 -23.48 2.96
N PHE A 42 -1.66 -22.54 3.91
CA PHE A 42 -0.57 -21.56 3.98
C PHE A 42 0.80 -22.23 4.16
N LYS A 43 0.95 -23.09 5.17
CA LYS A 43 2.20 -23.77 5.50
C LYS A 43 2.80 -24.49 4.29
N TYR A 44 2.02 -25.35 3.64
CA TYR A 44 2.52 -26.20 2.56
C TYR A 44 2.61 -25.50 1.21
N ASN A 45 1.68 -24.61 0.88
CA ASN A 45 1.61 -24.04 -0.48
C ASN A 45 2.27 -22.66 -0.61
N PHE A 46 2.60 -22.00 0.50
CA PHE A 46 3.30 -20.72 0.48
C PHE A 46 4.57 -20.78 1.31
N LEU A 47 4.48 -21.03 2.62
CA LEU A 47 5.63 -20.96 3.51
C LEU A 47 6.75 -21.93 3.10
N LYS A 48 6.47 -23.22 2.89
CA LYS A 48 7.50 -24.17 2.43
C LYS A 48 8.15 -23.79 1.10
N THR A 49 7.45 -23.04 0.24
CA THR A 49 7.99 -22.61 -1.06
C THR A 49 9.02 -21.49 -0.93
N THR A 50 9.09 -20.82 0.23
CA THR A 50 10.09 -19.77 0.47
C THR A 50 11.49 -20.33 0.69
N GLY A 51 11.62 -21.62 1.00
CA GLY A 51 12.87 -22.26 1.37
C GLY A 51 13.34 -21.97 2.79
N MET A 52 12.51 -21.30 3.62
CA MET A 52 12.80 -21.11 5.04
C MET A 52 12.76 -22.42 5.80
N GLU A 53 13.72 -22.62 6.71
CA GLU A 53 13.67 -23.68 7.70
C GLU A 53 12.85 -23.21 8.92
N PHE A 54 11.92 -24.05 9.38
CA PHE A 54 11.12 -23.79 10.57
C PHE A 54 10.77 -25.12 11.26
N GLN A 55 10.54 -25.05 12.58
CA GLN A 55 10.13 -26.13 13.45
C GLN A 55 8.61 -26.29 13.36
N GLU A 56 8.18 -27.35 12.69
CA GLU A 56 6.74 -27.58 12.43
C GLU A 56 5.95 -27.75 13.73
N ASP A 57 6.50 -28.40 14.74
CA ASP A 57 5.85 -28.62 16.04
C ASP A 57 5.57 -27.30 16.77
N LEU A 58 6.54 -26.37 16.79
CA LEU A 58 6.32 -25.05 17.39
C LEU A 58 5.30 -24.21 16.61
N LEU A 59 5.29 -24.33 15.27
CA LEU A 59 4.30 -23.66 14.44
C LEU A 59 2.90 -24.23 14.64
N GLU A 60 2.75 -25.54 14.74
CA GLU A 60 1.46 -26.19 15.00
C GLU A 60 0.91 -25.81 16.38
N ASN A 61 1.76 -25.69 17.41
CA ASN A 61 1.32 -25.20 18.73
C ASN A 61 0.66 -23.81 18.64
N ASP A 62 1.26 -22.89 17.87
CA ASP A 62 0.71 -21.56 17.66
C ASP A 62 -0.54 -21.58 16.75
N PHE A 63 -0.60 -22.50 15.78
CA PHE A 63 -1.81 -22.73 14.97
C PHE A 63 -2.98 -23.24 15.81
N ASP A 64 -2.75 -24.23 16.69
CA ASP A 64 -3.75 -24.76 17.61
C ASP A 64 -4.28 -23.65 18.52
N LYS A 65 -3.39 -22.81 19.07
CA LYS A 65 -3.78 -21.69 19.93
C LYS A 65 -4.57 -20.62 19.17
N LEU A 66 -4.15 -20.27 17.95
CA LEU A 66 -4.90 -19.35 17.09
C LEU A 66 -6.28 -19.92 16.75
N SER A 67 -6.36 -21.21 16.42
CA SER A 67 -7.60 -21.93 16.15
C SER A 67 -8.57 -21.86 17.34
N GLN A 68 -8.08 -22.11 18.56
CA GLN A 68 -8.88 -21.97 19.78
C GLN A 68 -9.41 -20.54 19.95
N HIS A 69 -8.58 -19.52 19.80
CA HIS A 69 -9.00 -18.11 19.94
C HIS A 69 -10.03 -17.70 18.88
N LEU A 70 -9.87 -18.14 17.62
CA LEU A 70 -10.83 -17.86 16.54
C LEU A 70 -12.21 -18.49 16.78
N LEU A 71 -12.26 -19.61 17.52
CA LEU A 71 -13.47 -20.39 17.77
C LEU A 71 -14.15 -20.07 19.11
N GLN A 72 -13.64 -19.08 19.87
CA GLN A 72 -14.31 -18.60 21.09
C GLN A 72 -15.65 -17.88 20.80
N ASP A 73 -15.91 -17.51 19.54
CA ASP A 73 -17.18 -16.92 19.15
C ASP A 73 -18.26 -17.99 18.92
N GLU A 74 -19.21 -18.09 19.83
CA GLU A 74 -20.36 -18.99 19.70
C GLU A 74 -21.57 -18.32 19.02
N SER A 75 -21.39 -17.16 18.38
CA SER A 75 -22.54 -16.46 17.79
C SER A 75 -23.23 -17.24 16.66
N ASP A 76 -24.57 -17.24 16.71
CA ASP A 76 -25.46 -17.79 15.69
C ASP A 76 -25.58 -16.84 14.48
N THR A 77 -24.45 -16.54 13.85
CA THR A 77 -24.41 -15.69 12.65
C THR A 77 -24.06 -16.47 11.39
N PHE A 78 -24.56 -15.99 10.25
CA PHE A 78 -24.26 -16.55 8.95
C PHE A 78 -22.92 -16.01 8.46
N LEU A 79 -21.91 -16.85 8.44
CA LEU A 79 -20.61 -16.58 7.84
C LEU A 79 -20.71 -16.74 6.32
N TYR A 80 -20.49 -15.67 5.57
CA TYR A 80 -20.49 -15.65 4.10
C TYR A 80 -19.32 -16.42 3.50
N ARG A 81 -18.15 -16.36 4.17
CA ARG A 81 -16.89 -17.05 3.84
C ARG A 81 -16.15 -16.52 2.61
N ASP A 82 -16.80 -16.25 1.48
CA ASP A 82 -16.15 -15.64 0.30
C ASP A 82 -16.64 -14.20 0.05
N PHE A 83 -16.79 -13.42 1.12
CA PHE A 83 -17.24 -12.03 0.98
C PHE A 83 -16.13 -11.16 0.42
N GLN A 84 -16.23 -10.85 -0.87
CA GLN A 84 -15.26 -10.10 -1.65
C GLN A 84 -15.98 -9.10 -2.56
N SER A 85 -15.27 -8.06 -3.01
CA SER A 85 -15.84 -7.00 -3.85
C SER A 85 -16.46 -7.53 -5.15
N ARG A 86 -15.91 -8.59 -5.73
CA ARG A 86 -16.45 -9.26 -6.93
C ARG A 86 -17.82 -9.91 -6.71
N ASN A 87 -18.16 -10.20 -5.47
CA ASN A 87 -19.38 -10.90 -5.06
C ASN A 87 -20.47 -9.91 -4.61
N VAL A 88 -20.26 -8.61 -4.86
CA VAL A 88 -21.20 -7.53 -4.58
C VAL A 88 -21.65 -6.90 -5.91
N MET A 89 -22.89 -7.16 -6.31
CA MET A 89 -23.50 -6.54 -7.49
C MET A 89 -24.23 -5.26 -7.11
N LEU A 90 -24.25 -4.27 -8.00
CA LEU A 90 -25.01 -3.04 -7.83
C LEU A 90 -26.22 -3.04 -8.77
N VAL A 91 -27.41 -2.92 -8.19
CA VAL A 91 -28.66 -2.70 -8.93
C VAL A 91 -29.24 -1.38 -8.44
N ASP A 92 -29.40 -0.40 -9.32
CA ASP A 92 -29.86 0.95 -9.00
C ASP A 92 -29.13 1.60 -7.81
N GLY A 93 -27.81 1.39 -7.74
CA GLY A 93 -26.95 1.92 -6.67
C GLY A 93 -27.13 1.25 -5.30
N ARG A 94 -27.82 0.10 -5.24
CA ARG A 94 -27.98 -0.74 -4.04
C ARG A 94 -27.15 -2.02 -4.16
N PRO A 95 -26.44 -2.43 -3.09
CA PRO A 95 -25.65 -3.65 -3.10
C PRO A 95 -26.53 -4.90 -2.94
N TYR A 96 -26.22 -5.94 -3.72
CA TYR A 96 -26.76 -7.29 -3.62
C TYR A 96 -25.59 -8.28 -3.56
N PHE A 97 -25.72 -9.32 -2.76
CA PHE A 97 -24.66 -10.30 -2.56
C PHE A 97 -24.95 -11.60 -3.31
N ILE A 98 -23.92 -12.19 -3.93
CA ILE A 98 -23.99 -13.42 -4.73
C ILE A 98 -22.80 -14.33 -4.40
N ASP A 99 -22.85 -15.62 -4.74
CA ASP A 99 -21.72 -16.54 -4.53
C ASP A 99 -21.46 -16.84 -3.02
N TYR A 100 -22.54 -16.97 -2.22
CA TYR A 100 -22.50 -17.34 -0.79
C TYR A 100 -22.83 -18.82 -0.51
N GLN A 101 -22.76 -19.69 -1.51
CA GLN A 101 -23.04 -21.13 -1.36
C GLN A 101 -22.08 -21.86 -0.40
N GLY A 102 -20.91 -21.28 -0.13
CA GLY A 102 -19.99 -21.77 0.90
C GLY A 102 -20.28 -21.25 2.30
N GLY A 103 -21.35 -20.48 2.47
CA GLY A 103 -21.74 -19.89 3.74
C GLY A 103 -22.25 -20.91 4.75
N ARG A 104 -22.05 -20.61 6.03
CA ARG A 104 -22.21 -21.56 7.15
C ARG A 104 -22.35 -20.80 8.47
N LYS A 105 -22.54 -21.49 9.59
CA LYS A 105 -22.51 -20.86 10.92
C LYS A 105 -21.09 -20.37 11.21
N GLY A 106 -20.92 -19.15 11.72
CA GLY A 106 -19.61 -18.70 12.15
C GLY A 106 -19.48 -17.22 12.47
N PRO A 107 -18.27 -16.80 12.87
CA PRO A 107 -18.00 -15.47 13.40
C PRO A 107 -18.08 -14.39 12.32
N VAL A 108 -18.74 -13.29 12.66
CA VAL A 108 -18.93 -12.17 11.73
C VAL A 108 -17.64 -11.50 11.25
N HIS A 109 -16.61 -11.51 12.10
CA HIS A 109 -15.31 -10.88 11.87
C HIS A 109 -14.62 -11.40 10.61
N TYR A 110 -14.85 -12.67 10.27
CA TYR A 110 -14.22 -13.30 9.12
C TYR A 110 -14.58 -12.58 7.81
N ASP A 111 -15.85 -12.22 7.61
CA ASP A 111 -16.29 -11.57 6.36
C ASP A 111 -15.84 -10.12 6.30
N VAL A 112 -15.79 -9.43 7.46
CA VAL A 112 -15.24 -8.08 7.57
C VAL A 112 -13.76 -8.10 7.18
N ALA A 113 -12.97 -9.02 7.74
CA ALA A 113 -11.56 -9.21 7.36
C ALA A 113 -11.41 -9.55 5.87
N SER A 114 -12.24 -10.48 5.37
CA SER A 114 -12.24 -10.90 3.96
C SER A 114 -12.50 -9.74 3.00
N PHE A 115 -13.37 -8.80 3.35
CA PHE A 115 -13.73 -7.68 2.50
C PHE A 115 -12.73 -6.52 2.59
N LEU A 116 -12.27 -6.16 3.79
CA LEU A 116 -11.43 -4.98 4.01
C LEU A 116 -9.95 -5.20 3.70
N TRP A 117 -9.45 -6.43 3.84
CA TRP A 117 -8.06 -6.81 3.56
C TRP A 117 -7.88 -7.56 2.22
N GLN A 118 -8.80 -7.35 1.26
CA GLN A 118 -8.60 -7.84 -0.11
C GLN A 118 -7.30 -7.26 -0.69
N ALA A 119 -6.33 -8.14 -0.96
CA ALA A 119 -4.98 -7.74 -1.38
C ALA A 119 -5.01 -6.78 -2.59
N LYS A 120 -5.79 -7.09 -3.63
CA LYS A 120 -5.90 -6.24 -4.83
C LYS A 120 -6.67 -4.94 -4.62
N ALA A 121 -7.62 -4.90 -3.69
CA ALA A 121 -8.39 -3.69 -3.44
C ALA A 121 -7.54 -2.63 -2.73
N ASN A 122 -6.57 -3.07 -1.91
CA ASN A 122 -5.56 -2.23 -1.27
C ASN A 122 -6.15 -0.97 -0.63
N PHE A 123 -7.24 -1.14 0.14
CA PHE A 123 -7.91 -0.02 0.79
C PHE A 123 -6.97 0.68 1.77
N PRO A 124 -6.91 2.02 1.75
CA PRO A 124 -6.23 2.82 2.77
C PRO A 124 -6.74 2.52 4.19
N ASP A 125 -5.88 2.71 5.20
CA ASP A 125 -6.23 2.38 6.59
C ASP A 125 -7.32 3.28 7.18
N ASP A 126 -7.33 4.56 6.83
CA ASP A 126 -8.41 5.50 7.19
C ASP A 126 -9.77 5.03 6.66
N LEU A 127 -9.81 4.53 5.43
CA LEU A 127 -11.03 3.95 4.86
C LEU A 127 -11.41 2.63 5.55
N ARG A 128 -10.45 1.79 5.94
CA ARG A 128 -10.74 0.55 6.70
C ARG A 128 -11.38 0.90 8.03
N ASP A 129 -10.82 1.85 8.77
CA ASP A 129 -11.35 2.30 10.06
C ASP A 129 -12.76 2.87 9.93
N GLU A 130 -13.03 3.67 8.90
CA GLU A 130 -14.36 4.22 8.62
C GLU A 130 -15.38 3.10 8.34
N LEU A 131 -14.99 2.09 7.56
CA LEU A 131 -15.84 0.96 7.21
C LEU A 131 -16.07 0.01 8.39
N ILE A 132 -15.08 -0.18 9.27
CA ILE A 132 -15.23 -0.96 10.52
C ILE A 132 -16.25 -0.26 11.43
N LYS A 133 -16.13 1.05 11.64
CA LYS A 133 -17.11 1.82 12.42
C LYS A 133 -18.52 1.71 11.83
N THR A 134 -18.62 1.78 10.50
CA THR A 134 -19.90 1.60 9.79
C THR A 134 -20.49 0.21 10.03
N TYR A 135 -19.66 -0.84 9.98
CA TYR A 135 -20.06 -2.21 10.24
C TYR A 135 -20.56 -2.37 11.69
N ILE A 136 -19.77 -1.93 12.67
CA ILE A 136 -20.09 -2.01 14.10
C ILE A 136 -21.40 -1.28 14.40
N ALA A 137 -21.60 -0.07 13.86
CA ALA A 137 -22.83 0.68 14.03
C ALA A 137 -24.06 -0.07 13.47
N SER A 138 -23.89 -0.82 12.37
CA SER A 138 -24.96 -1.66 11.84
C SER A 138 -25.21 -2.91 12.70
N LEU A 139 -24.16 -3.55 13.18
CA LEU A 139 -24.24 -4.72 14.05
C LEU A 139 -24.86 -4.42 15.42
N LYS A 140 -24.61 -3.21 15.97
CA LYS A 140 -25.20 -2.72 17.22
C LYS A 140 -26.73 -2.65 17.24
N LYS A 141 -27.38 -2.74 16.06
CA LYS A 141 -28.85 -2.87 15.98
C LYS A 141 -29.37 -4.20 16.52
N TYR A 142 -28.52 -5.23 16.57
CA TYR A 142 -28.92 -6.60 16.88
C TYR A 142 -28.31 -7.15 18.16
N ARG A 143 -27.18 -6.61 18.61
CA ARG A 143 -26.47 -7.02 19.82
C ARG A 143 -25.61 -5.90 20.39
N GLU A 144 -25.28 -5.98 21.66
CA GLU A 144 -24.23 -5.15 22.25
C GLU A 144 -22.88 -5.51 21.62
N VAL A 145 -22.06 -4.48 21.37
CA VAL A 145 -20.73 -4.63 20.77
C VAL A 145 -19.76 -3.71 21.49
N ASP A 146 -18.80 -4.29 22.20
CA ASP A 146 -17.61 -3.59 22.64
C ASP A 146 -16.69 -3.38 21.43
N GLU A 147 -16.37 -2.12 21.12
CA GLU A 147 -15.61 -1.79 19.91
C GLU A 147 -14.14 -2.21 20.03
N ALA A 148 -13.56 -2.13 21.23
CA ALA A 148 -12.17 -2.50 21.44
C ALA A 148 -12.00 -4.02 21.31
N GLU A 149 -12.88 -4.79 21.96
CA GLU A 149 -12.89 -6.26 21.85
C GLU A 149 -13.14 -6.70 20.40
N PHE A 150 -14.06 -6.05 19.69
CA PHE A 150 -14.32 -6.34 18.28
C PHE A 150 -13.08 -6.12 17.41
N ILE A 151 -12.34 -5.03 17.62
CA ILE A 151 -11.12 -4.71 16.86
C ILE A 151 -10.02 -5.72 17.18
N GLU A 152 -9.80 -6.06 18.45
CA GLU A 152 -8.81 -7.07 18.86
C GLU A 152 -9.11 -8.43 18.21
N LYS A 153 -10.37 -8.86 18.25
CA LYS A 153 -10.79 -10.12 17.64
C LYS A 153 -10.70 -10.07 16.12
N LEU A 154 -11.13 -8.97 15.49
CA LEU A 154 -11.02 -8.75 14.05
C LEU A 154 -9.56 -8.91 13.59
N ARG A 155 -8.60 -8.41 14.38
CA ARG A 155 -7.17 -8.51 14.08
C ARG A 155 -6.69 -9.95 13.92
N LEU A 156 -7.19 -10.88 14.73
CA LEU A 156 -6.92 -12.32 14.61
C LEU A 156 -7.49 -12.89 13.29
N PHE A 157 -8.69 -12.48 12.91
CA PHE A 157 -9.29 -12.88 11.63
C PHE A 157 -8.53 -12.28 10.43
N VAL A 158 -8.01 -11.06 10.53
CA VAL A 158 -7.16 -10.47 9.49
C VAL A 158 -5.87 -11.26 9.32
N LEU A 159 -5.22 -11.69 10.42
CA LEU A 159 -4.04 -12.56 10.35
C LEU A 159 -4.40 -13.87 9.65
N PHE A 160 -5.40 -14.58 10.17
CA PHE A 160 -5.85 -15.86 9.64
C PHE A 160 -6.21 -15.80 8.15
N ARG A 161 -6.99 -14.78 7.74
CA ARG A 161 -7.36 -14.57 6.32
C ARG A 161 -6.16 -14.26 5.45
N THR A 162 -5.21 -13.47 5.96
CA THR A 162 -4.00 -13.13 5.21
C THR A 162 -3.16 -14.37 4.95
N LEU A 163 -2.99 -15.25 5.95
CA LEU A 163 -2.31 -16.53 5.79
C LEU A 163 -3.03 -17.41 4.75
N GLN A 164 -4.35 -17.54 4.86
CA GLN A 164 -5.16 -18.30 3.90
C GLN A 164 -5.02 -17.77 2.46
N VAL A 165 -5.02 -16.44 2.27
CA VAL A 165 -4.83 -15.80 0.97
C VAL A 165 -3.43 -16.08 0.42
N LEU A 166 -2.38 -15.99 1.24
CA LEU A 166 -1.03 -16.35 0.85
C LEU A 166 -0.94 -17.83 0.43
N GLY A 167 -1.57 -18.74 1.18
CA GLY A 167 -1.68 -20.15 0.79
C GLY A 167 -2.33 -20.35 -0.57
N ALA A 168 -3.44 -19.66 -0.84
CA ALA A 168 -4.13 -19.70 -2.13
C ALA A 168 -3.30 -19.11 -3.28
N TYR A 169 -2.61 -18.01 -3.03
CA TYR A 169 -1.74 -17.38 -4.03
C TYR A 169 -0.52 -18.24 -4.31
N GLY A 170 0.06 -18.87 -3.28
CA GLY A 170 1.16 -19.82 -3.40
C GLY A 170 0.76 -21.05 -4.21
N PHE A 171 -0.36 -21.70 -3.87
CA PHE A 171 -0.86 -22.85 -4.62
C PHE A 171 -1.13 -22.51 -6.09
N ARG A 172 -1.99 -21.51 -6.34
CA ARG A 172 -2.40 -21.16 -7.70
C ARG A 172 -1.27 -20.54 -8.51
N GLY A 173 -0.40 -19.77 -7.86
CA GLY A 173 0.75 -19.11 -8.48
C GLY A 173 1.86 -20.10 -8.81
N TYR A 174 2.40 -20.77 -7.80
CA TYR A 174 3.59 -21.61 -7.94
C TYR A 174 3.29 -23.00 -8.52
N PHE A 175 2.19 -23.63 -8.11
CA PHE A 175 1.87 -25.00 -8.53
C PHE A 175 0.99 -25.03 -9.79
N GLU A 176 -0.09 -24.24 -9.84
CA GLU A 176 -0.94 -24.15 -11.05
C GLU A 176 -0.40 -23.18 -12.12
N LYS A 177 0.73 -22.51 -11.86
CA LYS A 177 1.41 -21.59 -12.79
C LYS A 177 0.53 -20.44 -13.31
N LYS A 178 -0.35 -19.90 -12.47
CA LYS A 178 -1.24 -18.77 -12.82
C LYS A 178 -0.60 -17.42 -12.44
N PRO A 179 -0.07 -16.63 -13.40
CA PRO A 179 0.81 -15.49 -13.09
C PRO A 179 0.14 -14.37 -12.30
N HIS A 180 -1.15 -14.14 -12.50
CA HIS A 180 -1.89 -13.09 -11.80
C HIS A 180 -2.01 -13.33 -10.29
N PHE A 181 -1.86 -14.57 -9.81
CA PHE A 181 -1.77 -14.87 -8.38
C PHE A 181 -0.40 -14.48 -7.82
N ILE A 182 0.68 -14.74 -8.56
CA ILE A 182 2.04 -14.33 -8.17
C ILE A 182 2.11 -12.80 -8.06
N GLN A 183 1.52 -12.08 -9.01
CA GLN A 183 1.43 -10.62 -8.98
C GLN A 183 0.62 -10.07 -7.79
N SER A 184 -0.18 -10.91 -7.12
CA SER A 184 -1.00 -10.52 -5.96
C SER A 184 -0.29 -10.74 -4.62
N ILE A 185 0.75 -11.58 -4.59
CA ILE A 185 1.56 -11.87 -3.39
C ILE A 185 2.14 -10.60 -2.75
N PRO A 186 2.72 -9.63 -3.52
CA PRO A 186 3.25 -8.38 -2.94
C PRO A 186 2.24 -7.64 -2.06
N PHE A 187 0.99 -7.54 -2.51
CA PHE A 187 -0.05 -6.83 -1.77
C PHE A 187 -0.44 -7.56 -0.49
N ALA A 188 -0.54 -8.90 -0.54
CA ALA A 188 -0.82 -9.71 0.64
C ALA A 188 0.32 -9.65 1.68
N LEU A 189 1.57 -9.67 1.22
CA LEU A 189 2.74 -9.50 2.09
C LEU A 189 2.80 -8.11 2.71
N ASN A 190 2.42 -7.05 1.99
CA ASN A 190 2.33 -5.70 2.55
C ASN A 190 1.25 -5.58 3.63
N ASN A 191 0.06 -6.16 3.39
CA ASN A 191 -0.97 -6.24 4.42
C ASN A 191 -0.46 -6.98 5.67
N LEU A 192 0.29 -8.07 5.47
CA LEU A 192 0.88 -8.83 6.58
C LEU A 192 1.94 -8.00 7.32
N ARG A 193 2.83 -7.27 6.63
CA ARG A 193 3.83 -6.40 7.24
C ARG A 193 3.19 -5.34 8.14
N GLU A 194 2.17 -4.64 7.63
CA GLU A 194 1.46 -3.63 8.41
C GLU A 194 0.77 -4.25 9.63
N LEU A 195 0.15 -5.42 9.48
CA LEU A 195 -0.51 -6.12 10.59
C LEU A 195 0.48 -6.55 11.69
N LEU A 196 1.68 -6.99 11.30
CA LEU A 196 2.73 -7.47 12.21
C LEU A 196 3.35 -6.34 13.04
N LYS A 197 3.25 -5.06 12.63
CA LYS A 197 3.71 -3.92 13.44
C LYS A 197 3.06 -3.87 14.83
N GLY A 198 1.82 -4.37 14.95
CA GLY A 198 1.11 -4.46 16.22
C GLY A 198 1.48 -5.68 17.08
N GLY A 199 2.31 -6.61 16.60
CA GLY A 199 2.75 -7.83 17.32
C GLY A 199 1.64 -8.87 17.57
N PHE A 200 1.97 -10.15 17.70
CA PHE A 200 1.02 -11.15 18.21
C PHE A 200 1.74 -12.03 19.24
N ASP A 201 1.90 -11.46 20.44
CA ASP A 201 2.73 -12.03 21.50
C ASP A 201 2.21 -13.38 21.99
N GLU A 202 0.92 -13.66 21.79
CA GLU A 202 0.31 -14.95 22.09
C GLU A 202 0.78 -16.08 21.18
N TYR A 203 1.32 -15.75 20.00
CA TYR A 203 1.82 -16.69 18.98
C TYR A 203 3.28 -16.36 18.64
N PRO A 204 4.22 -16.53 19.59
CA PRO A 204 5.58 -16.02 19.44
C PRO A 204 6.34 -16.70 18.30
N TYR A 205 6.12 -18.00 18.06
CA TYR A 205 6.81 -18.74 17.01
C TYR A 205 6.29 -18.33 15.62
N LEU A 206 4.96 -18.31 15.46
CA LEU A 206 4.29 -17.83 14.26
C LEU A 206 4.70 -16.38 13.95
N THR A 207 4.66 -15.49 14.94
CA THR A 207 5.01 -14.07 14.76
C THR A 207 6.47 -13.88 14.36
N GLY A 208 7.40 -14.59 15.01
CA GLY A 208 8.82 -14.55 14.65
C GLY A 208 9.06 -15.03 13.22
N MET A 209 8.48 -16.19 12.87
CA MET A 209 8.59 -16.76 11.53
C MET A 209 7.98 -15.86 10.45
N LEU A 210 6.81 -15.26 10.70
CA LEU A 210 6.19 -14.36 9.72
C LEU A 210 7.00 -13.07 9.52
N ASN A 211 7.60 -12.52 10.58
CA ASN A 211 8.51 -11.36 10.48
C ASN A 211 9.75 -11.68 9.65
N GLU A 212 10.35 -12.86 9.85
CA GLU A 212 11.46 -13.32 9.01
C GLU A 212 11.02 -13.51 7.55
N MET A 213 9.87 -14.17 7.36
CA MET A 213 9.31 -14.44 6.03
C MET A 213 9.09 -13.16 5.23
N VAL A 214 8.46 -12.14 5.81
CA VAL A 214 8.22 -10.87 5.09
C VAL A 214 9.51 -10.07 4.84
N GLY A 215 10.60 -10.39 5.54
CA GLY A 215 11.93 -9.79 5.40
C GLY A 215 12.85 -10.46 4.36
N LEU A 216 12.45 -11.61 3.79
CA LEU A 216 13.26 -12.31 2.79
C LEU A 216 13.57 -11.43 1.57
N LYS A 217 14.81 -11.53 1.06
CA LYS A 217 15.28 -10.75 -0.11
C LYS A 217 14.38 -10.91 -1.34
N GLN A 218 13.87 -12.11 -1.59
CA GLN A 218 12.94 -12.38 -2.70
C GLN A 218 11.61 -11.61 -2.59
N PHE A 219 11.29 -11.13 -1.40
CA PHE A 219 10.13 -10.27 -1.13
C PHE A 219 10.52 -8.82 -0.83
N ALA A 220 11.81 -8.45 -0.81
CA ALA A 220 12.23 -7.08 -0.54
C ALA A 220 11.71 -6.09 -1.60
N ASP A 221 11.65 -6.51 -2.86
CA ASP A 221 11.09 -5.71 -3.97
C ASP A 221 9.56 -5.53 -3.92
N THR A 222 8.89 -6.20 -2.96
CA THR A 222 7.44 -6.06 -2.74
C THR A 222 7.09 -4.97 -1.73
N GLN A 223 8.08 -4.39 -1.05
CA GLN A 223 7.83 -3.21 -0.22
C GLN A 223 7.28 -2.09 -1.10
N LYS A 224 6.26 -1.39 -0.59
CA LYS A 224 5.62 -0.26 -1.25
C LYS A 224 6.71 0.74 -1.63
N ARG A 225 7.15 0.77 -2.89
CA ARG A 225 8.16 1.73 -3.34
C ARG A 225 7.54 3.11 -3.20
N GLU A 226 8.06 3.90 -2.27
CA GLU A 226 7.64 5.27 -2.10
C GLU A 226 7.95 6.07 -3.38
N LEU A 227 7.17 7.13 -3.61
CA LEU A 227 7.42 8.03 -4.73
C LEU A 227 8.81 8.66 -4.57
N GLU A 228 9.70 8.40 -5.52
CA GLU A 228 10.95 9.16 -5.65
C GLU A 228 10.78 10.24 -6.73
N VAL A 229 11.02 11.50 -6.36
CA VAL A 229 11.10 12.60 -7.32
C VAL A 229 12.55 12.86 -7.68
N ARG A 230 12.88 12.74 -8.97
CA ARG A 230 14.22 13.04 -9.48
C ARG A 230 14.23 14.41 -10.14
N VAL A 231 15.01 15.32 -9.59
CA VAL A 231 15.12 16.69 -10.06
C VAL A 231 16.46 16.87 -10.77
N PHE A 232 16.45 17.41 -11.99
CA PHE A 232 17.66 17.58 -12.79
C PHE A 232 17.88 19.05 -13.15
N SER A 233 19.13 19.50 -13.12
CA SER A 233 19.55 20.64 -13.94
C SER A 233 20.37 20.15 -15.12
N PHE A 234 20.13 20.70 -16.32
CA PHE A 234 20.83 20.27 -17.52
C PHE A 234 21.16 21.41 -18.50
N ALA A 235 22.11 21.16 -19.40
CA ALA A 235 22.38 22.00 -20.56
C ALA A 235 21.64 21.50 -21.81
N TYR A 236 20.85 22.36 -22.45
CA TYR A 236 20.20 22.03 -23.73
C TYR A 236 21.19 21.59 -24.82
N LYS A 237 22.41 22.13 -24.80
CA LYS A 237 23.50 21.74 -25.71
C LYS A 237 23.88 20.26 -25.59
N LYS A 238 23.67 19.64 -24.43
CA LYS A 238 23.96 18.23 -24.14
C LYS A 238 22.71 17.34 -24.15
N GLY A 239 21.55 17.87 -24.57
CA GLY A 239 20.27 17.15 -24.64
C GLY A 239 19.54 17.07 -23.30
N ILE A 240 18.26 16.68 -23.34
CA ILE A 240 17.42 16.48 -22.16
C ILE A 240 17.86 15.18 -21.46
N PRO A 241 17.89 15.09 -20.12
CA PRO A 241 18.26 13.86 -19.42
C PRO A 241 17.26 12.72 -19.70
N ASN A 242 17.76 11.49 -19.79
CA ASN A 242 16.94 10.32 -20.10
C ASN A 242 16.15 9.85 -18.87
N ASP A 243 14.88 9.50 -19.07
CA ASP A 243 14.08 8.85 -18.04
C ASP A 243 14.32 7.33 -18.01
N VAL A 244 14.95 6.86 -16.93
CA VAL A 244 15.21 5.42 -16.73
C VAL A 244 14.04 4.66 -16.09
N SER A 245 12.90 5.32 -15.80
CA SER A 245 11.71 4.66 -15.23
C SER A 245 10.83 3.95 -16.26
N GLY A 246 11.07 4.18 -17.56
CA GLY A 246 10.32 3.55 -18.65
C GLY A 246 8.96 4.20 -18.96
N ASN A 247 8.57 5.26 -18.25
CA ASN A 247 7.30 5.98 -18.47
C ASN A 247 7.41 7.13 -19.48
N GLY A 248 8.59 7.34 -20.06
CA GLY A 248 8.79 8.25 -21.18
C GLY A 248 8.97 9.72 -20.79
N GLY A 249 9.32 10.02 -19.53
CA GLY A 249 9.75 11.36 -19.12
C GLY A 249 9.05 11.92 -17.89
N GLY A 250 9.11 13.25 -17.80
CA GLY A 250 8.50 14.07 -16.75
C GLY A 250 8.51 15.53 -17.19
N TYR A 251 8.50 16.46 -16.24
CA TYR A 251 8.54 17.88 -16.56
C TYR A 251 9.90 18.30 -17.13
N VAL A 252 9.87 19.16 -18.15
CA VAL A 252 11.05 19.85 -18.65
C VAL A 252 10.71 21.33 -18.75
N PHE A 253 11.40 22.15 -17.96
CA PHE A 253 11.22 23.59 -17.91
C PHE A 253 12.43 24.30 -18.52
N ASP A 254 12.17 25.22 -19.45
CA ASP A 254 13.21 26.01 -20.13
C ASP A 254 13.49 27.31 -19.37
N CYS A 255 14.65 27.39 -18.72
CA CYS A 255 15.09 28.57 -17.99
C CYS A 255 15.81 29.60 -18.89
N ARG A 256 15.87 29.42 -20.22
CA ARG A 256 16.67 30.32 -21.10
C ARG A 256 16.10 31.73 -21.21
N ALA A 257 14.80 31.91 -20.95
CA ALA A 257 14.14 33.22 -20.94
C ALA A 257 14.56 34.10 -19.75
N ILE A 258 14.95 33.48 -18.63
CA ILE A 258 15.40 34.15 -17.41
C ILE A 258 16.71 34.91 -17.67
N ASN A 259 16.86 36.08 -17.04
CA ASN A 259 18.06 36.93 -17.19
C ASN A 259 19.34 36.12 -16.95
N ASN A 260 20.30 36.26 -17.86
CA ASN A 260 21.45 35.36 -17.95
C ASN A 260 22.68 35.90 -17.19
N PRO A 261 23.06 35.31 -16.05
CA PRO A 261 24.25 35.75 -15.29
C PRO A 261 25.52 35.61 -16.10
N GLY A 262 25.62 34.58 -16.95
CA GLY A 262 26.78 34.33 -17.80
C GLY A 262 27.09 35.39 -18.86
N LYS A 263 26.28 36.46 -18.98
CA LYS A 263 26.64 37.65 -19.76
C LYS A 263 27.69 38.52 -19.07
N TYR A 264 27.82 38.41 -17.76
CA TYR A 264 28.74 39.21 -16.96
C TYR A 264 29.94 38.36 -16.56
N GLU A 265 31.13 38.83 -16.90
CA GLU A 265 32.38 38.11 -16.67
C GLU A 265 32.59 37.74 -15.19
N ARG A 266 32.11 38.59 -14.27
CA ARG A 266 32.13 38.36 -12.82
C ARG A 266 31.39 37.09 -12.36
N PHE A 267 30.43 36.59 -13.15
CA PHE A 267 29.65 35.40 -12.81
C PHE A 267 30.14 34.12 -13.51
N SER A 268 31.20 34.21 -14.32
CA SER A 268 31.66 33.09 -15.16
C SER A 268 32.15 31.87 -14.39
N HIS A 269 32.75 32.08 -13.22
CA HIS A 269 33.30 31.03 -12.35
C HIS A 269 32.31 30.51 -11.31
N PHE A 270 31.17 31.18 -11.15
CA PHE A 270 30.13 30.80 -10.19
C PHE A 270 29.08 29.91 -10.83
N THR A 271 28.32 29.20 -10.02
CA THR A 271 27.22 28.32 -10.37
C THR A 271 25.92 28.87 -9.78
N GLY A 272 24.79 28.24 -10.09
CA GLY A 272 23.51 28.56 -9.48
C GLY A 272 23.40 28.25 -7.98
N LEU A 273 24.46 27.69 -7.36
CA LEU A 273 24.53 27.41 -5.92
C LEU A 273 25.27 28.50 -5.15
N ASP A 274 25.97 29.42 -5.84
CA ASP A 274 26.77 30.47 -5.21
C ASP A 274 25.94 31.72 -4.92
N GLU A 275 26.15 32.36 -3.77
CA GLU A 275 25.34 33.49 -3.28
C GLU A 275 25.24 34.64 -4.29
N GLU A 276 26.33 34.92 -5.00
CA GLU A 276 26.44 36.00 -5.97
C GLU A 276 25.50 35.79 -7.15
N VAL A 277 25.34 34.55 -7.59
CA VAL A 277 24.42 34.18 -8.68
C VAL A 277 23.01 34.06 -8.15
N ILE A 278 22.82 33.55 -6.94
CA ILE A 278 21.52 33.48 -6.26
C ILE A 278 20.90 34.87 -6.16
N LYS A 279 21.61 35.84 -5.58
CA LYS A 279 21.14 37.23 -5.44
C LYS A 279 20.77 37.83 -6.78
N PHE A 280 21.61 37.64 -7.80
CA PHE A 280 21.30 38.12 -9.14
C PHE A 280 20.01 37.50 -9.70
N LEU A 281 19.77 36.20 -9.49
CA LEU A 281 18.59 35.51 -10.00
C LEU A 281 17.31 35.89 -9.22
N GLU A 282 17.43 36.21 -7.94
CA GLU A 282 16.31 36.61 -7.08
C GLU A 282 15.93 38.09 -7.29
N GLU A 283 16.90 38.99 -7.33
CA GLU A 283 16.66 40.44 -7.43
C GLU A 283 16.38 40.89 -8.87
N ASP A 284 17.18 40.42 -9.83
CA ASP A 284 17.16 40.89 -11.23
C ASP A 284 16.76 39.78 -12.21
N GLY A 285 16.57 38.54 -11.74
CA GLY A 285 16.47 37.37 -12.60
C GLY A 285 15.08 37.04 -13.11
N GLU A 286 14.02 37.50 -12.43
CA GLU A 286 12.64 37.00 -12.55
C GLU A 286 12.50 35.50 -12.21
N MET A 287 13.50 34.91 -11.56
CA MET A 287 13.53 33.47 -11.30
C MET A 287 12.49 33.03 -10.28
N GLU A 288 12.22 33.85 -9.26
CA GLU A 288 11.19 33.55 -8.25
C GLU A 288 9.81 33.45 -8.89
N LEU A 289 9.41 34.45 -9.68
CA LEU A 289 8.14 34.45 -10.40
C LEU A 289 8.00 33.23 -11.32
N PHE A 290 9.08 32.82 -11.99
CA PHE A 290 9.09 31.63 -12.82
C PHE A 290 8.82 30.35 -12.01
N LEU A 291 9.50 30.19 -10.87
CA LEU A 291 9.34 29.03 -9.99
C LEU A 291 7.96 29.00 -9.31
N ASP A 292 7.43 30.16 -8.90
CA ASP A 292 6.11 30.29 -8.27
C ASP A 292 4.97 29.80 -9.17
N ASN A 293 5.13 29.92 -10.49
CA ASN A 293 4.17 29.37 -11.45
C ASN A 293 4.32 27.85 -11.64
N ILE A 294 5.52 27.31 -11.39
CA ILE A 294 5.84 25.89 -11.59
C ILE A 294 5.49 25.06 -10.36
N TYR A 295 5.71 25.58 -9.14
CA TYR A 295 5.45 24.84 -7.91
C TYR A 295 4.03 24.26 -7.84
N PRO A 296 2.94 25.01 -8.08
CA PRO A 296 1.58 24.47 -7.98
C PRO A 296 1.31 23.33 -8.98
N LEU A 297 1.92 23.41 -10.17
CA LEU A 297 1.78 22.40 -11.21
C LEU A 297 2.45 21.08 -10.81
N VAL A 298 3.69 21.17 -10.31
CA VAL A 298 4.44 20.00 -9.84
C VAL A 298 3.81 19.44 -8.56
N ASP A 299 3.43 20.29 -7.61
CA ASP A 299 2.78 19.91 -6.34
C ASP A 299 1.51 19.09 -6.57
N SER A 300 0.67 19.52 -7.52
CA SER A 300 -0.57 18.82 -7.86
C SER A 300 -0.28 17.41 -8.38
N HIS A 301 0.80 17.24 -9.15
CA HIS A 301 1.21 15.93 -9.65
C HIS A 301 1.86 15.08 -8.58
N VAL A 302 2.74 15.63 -7.75
CA VAL A 302 3.36 14.89 -6.63
C VAL A 302 2.27 14.32 -5.73
N LYS A 303 1.29 15.16 -5.32
CA LYS A 303 0.15 14.70 -4.53
C LYS A 303 -0.61 13.57 -5.21
N ARG A 304 -0.95 13.74 -6.50
CA ARG A 304 -1.70 12.73 -7.25
C ARG A 304 -0.90 11.44 -7.47
N TYR A 305 0.41 11.54 -7.60
CA TYR A 305 1.30 10.40 -7.75
C TYR A 305 1.35 9.57 -6.48
N MET A 306 1.45 10.23 -5.32
CA MET A 306 1.35 9.59 -4.01
C MET A 306 0.00 8.88 -3.82
N GLU A 307 -1.12 9.56 -4.12
CA GLU A 307 -2.47 8.97 -4.05
C GLU A 307 -2.63 7.72 -4.92
N ARG A 308 -1.97 7.71 -6.09
CA ARG A 308 -2.07 6.62 -7.07
C ARG A 308 -0.95 5.58 -6.95
N ASN A 309 -0.09 5.69 -5.94
CA ASN A 309 1.06 4.80 -5.71
C ASN A 309 2.02 4.71 -6.93
N PHE A 310 2.22 5.82 -7.63
CA PHE A 310 3.33 5.91 -8.60
C PHE A 310 4.66 6.00 -7.86
N THR A 311 5.71 5.43 -8.44
CA THR A 311 7.00 5.25 -7.78
C THR A 311 8.08 6.20 -8.29
N SER A 312 7.84 6.91 -9.40
CA SER A 312 8.81 7.83 -9.97
C SER A 312 8.16 9.04 -10.63
N LEU A 313 8.71 10.23 -10.38
CA LEU A 313 8.44 11.45 -11.13
C LEU A 313 9.77 12.13 -11.45
N MET A 314 9.88 12.71 -12.64
CA MET A 314 11.06 13.45 -13.08
C MET A 314 10.71 14.92 -13.32
N VAL A 315 11.58 15.83 -12.87
CA VAL A 315 11.44 17.28 -13.08
C VAL A 315 12.79 17.84 -13.52
N SER A 316 12.89 18.40 -14.72
CA SER A 316 14.15 18.84 -15.30
C SER A 316 14.12 20.33 -15.64
N PHE A 317 15.17 21.06 -15.28
CA PHE A 317 15.37 22.45 -15.61
C PHE A 317 16.54 22.60 -16.58
N GLY A 318 16.29 23.23 -17.74
CA GLY A 318 17.26 23.37 -18.80
C GLY A 318 17.72 24.81 -18.98
N CYS A 319 19.03 25.05 -19.09
CA CYS A 319 19.54 26.31 -19.62
C CYS A 319 20.58 26.04 -20.72
N THR A 320 21.22 27.09 -21.25
CA THR A 320 22.17 26.91 -22.35
C THR A 320 23.42 26.13 -21.94
N GLY A 321 23.97 26.41 -20.76
CA GLY A 321 25.24 25.86 -20.28
C GLY A 321 25.15 24.87 -19.12
N GLY A 322 23.99 24.76 -18.46
CA GLY A 322 23.83 23.86 -17.29
C GLY A 322 24.54 24.34 -16.02
N GLN A 323 24.83 25.64 -15.88
CA GLN A 323 25.69 26.18 -14.82
C GLN A 323 24.97 27.10 -13.83
N HIS A 324 24.16 28.05 -14.30
CA HIS A 324 23.53 29.07 -13.44
C HIS A 324 22.04 28.84 -13.23
N ARG A 325 21.22 29.28 -14.19
CA ARG A 325 19.75 29.33 -14.09
C ARG A 325 19.10 27.98 -13.82
N SER A 326 19.52 26.95 -14.56
CA SER A 326 18.98 25.59 -14.36
C SER A 326 19.40 24.98 -13.03
N VAL A 327 20.62 25.27 -12.57
CA VAL A 327 21.17 24.75 -11.31
C VAL A 327 20.37 25.32 -10.15
N TYR A 328 20.21 26.65 -10.11
CA TYR A 328 19.39 27.31 -9.10
C TYR A 328 17.94 26.78 -9.09
N ALA A 329 17.29 26.73 -10.26
CA ALA A 329 15.89 26.29 -10.35
C ALA A 329 15.69 24.84 -9.86
N ALA A 330 16.61 23.93 -10.21
CA ALA A 330 16.57 22.54 -9.76
C ALA A 330 16.77 22.42 -8.25
N GLN A 331 17.71 23.19 -7.67
CA GLN A 331 17.96 23.23 -6.23
C GLN A 331 16.69 23.64 -5.46
N ARG A 332 16.07 24.76 -5.87
CA ARG A 332 14.87 25.30 -5.21
C ARG A 332 13.67 24.34 -5.33
N MET A 333 13.51 23.68 -6.47
CA MET A 333 12.47 22.66 -6.64
C MET A 333 12.68 21.45 -5.74
N ALA A 334 13.91 20.94 -5.62
CA ALA A 334 14.19 19.81 -4.77
C ALA A 334 13.92 20.11 -3.28
N GLU A 335 14.37 21.28 -2.82
CA GLU A 335 14.11 21.79 -1.47
C GLU A 335 12.61 21.95 -1.20
N HIS A 336 11.88 22.55 -2.14
CA HIS A 336 10.44 22.77 -2.04
C HIS A 336 9.66 21.44 -1.90
N ILE A 337 9.92 20.48 -2.79
CA ILE A 337 9.23 19.18 -2.77
C ILE A 337 9.56 18.42 -1.49
N SER A 338 10.85 18.37 -1.12
CA SER A 338 11.29 17.67 0.09
C SER A 338 10.62 18.25 1.34
N LYS A 339 10.64 19.59 1.48
CA LYS A 339 10.03 20.29 2.62
C LYS A 339 8.51 20.11 2.68
N LYS A 340 7.83 20.11 1.52
CA LYS A 340 6.37 20.10 1.45
C LYS A 340 5.75 18.71 1.60
N PHE A 341 6.38 17.68 1.02
CA PHE A 341 5.79 16.34 0.95
C PHE A 341 6.51 15.30 1.80
N GLY A 342 7.72 15.58 2.29
CA GLY A 342 8.47 14.62 3.11
C GLY A 342 8.81 13.33 2.37
N ILE A 343 8.95 13.38 1.04
CA ILE A 343 9.28 12.21 0.20
C ILE A 343 10.76 12.22 -0.19
N LYS A 344 11.26 11.08 -0.69
CA LYS A 344 12.60 10.99 -1.25
C LYS A 344 12.73 11.87 -2.50
N VAL A 345 13.68 12.80 -2.48
CA VAL A 345 14.02 13.62 -3.65
C VAL A 345 15.51 13.44 -3.98
N SER A 346 15.79 13.08 -5.23
CA SER A 346 17.16 12.92 -5.75
C SER A 346 17.45 14.07 -6.72
N LEU A 347 18.35 14.97 -6.35
CA LEU A 347 18.76 16.12 -7.14
C LEU A 347 20.06 15.81 -7.88
N VAL A 348 20.09 16.08 -9.18
CA VAL A 348 21.25 15.84 -10.05
C VAL A 348 21.56 17.07 -10.90
N HIS A 349 22.70 17.69 -10.66
CA HIS A 349 23.24 18.76 -11.51
C HIS A 349 24.19 18.17 -12.55
N ARG A 350 23.65 17.81 -13.72
CA ARG A 350 24.35 16.99 -14.71
C ARG A 350 25.68 17.57 -15.17
N GLU A 351 25.74 18.87 -15.46
CA GLU A 351 27.00 19.50 -15.91
C GLU A 351 27.96 19.85 -14.77
N GLN A 352 27.48 19.88 -13.53
CA GLN A 352 28.32 20.09 -12.35
C GLN A 352 28.83 18.76 -11.75
N ASN A 353 28.35 17.61 -12.27
CA ASN A 353 28.60 16.27 -11.73
C ASN A 353 28.32 16.19 -10.21
N LEU A 354 27.25 16.85 -9.77
CA LEU A 354 26.86 16.90 -8.38
C LEU A 354 25.51 16.21 -8.18
N GLU A 355 25.45 15.32 -7.20
CA GLU A 355 24.24 14.60 -6.80
C GLU A 355 23.98 14.82 -5.31
N GLN A 356 22.72 15.07 -4.98
CA GLN A 356 22.29 15.28 -3.59
C GLN A 356 20.98 14.54 -3.36
N GLU A 357 20.88 13.82 -2.24
CA GLU A 357 19.63 13.22 -1.78
C GLU A 357 19.03 14.03 -0.63
N PHE A 358 17.74 14.32 -0.74
CA PHE A 358 16.92 14.84 0.35
C PHE A 358 16.06 13.70 0.87
N LYS A 359 16.34 13.26 2.10
CA LYS A 359 15.60 12.18 2.76
C LYS A 359 14.38 12.73 3.51
N SER A 360 13.33 11.91 3.56
CA SER A 360 12.19 12.09 4.45
C SER A 360 12.69 12.27 5.88
N ARG A 361 12.17 13.28 6.60
CA ARG A 361 12.37 13.45 8.04
C ARG A 361 11.26 12.75 8.80
#